data_AF-M3F152-F1
#
_entry.id   AF-M3F152-F1
#
_cell.length_a   1.000
_cell.length_b   1.000
_cell.length_c   1.000
_cell.angle_alpha   90.00
_cell.angle_beta   90.00
_cell.angle_gamma   90.00
#
_symmetry.space_group_name_H-M   'P 1'
#
loop_
_entity.id
_entity.type
_entity.pdbx_description
1 polymer ?
#
loop_
_entity_poly.entity_id
_entity_poly.type
_entity_poly.pdbx_seq_one_letter_code
_entity_poly.pdbx_strand_id
1 'polypeptide(L)'
;MKGNRSLLLWSLYSVGLITGIVEEVFFRGFCLRQFQGRGLEIPGLLFTSIVFGLVHYSGQTSVSVPILLSFVGMFFGLFYLKTGNIWYSISAHVSYNSIMLLIAYIKGGEIQ
;
A
#
# COMPACT_ATOMS: atom_id res chain seq x y z
N MET A 1 -20.00 -0.55 6.38
CA MET A 1 -19.90 -1.08 4.99
C MET A 1 -20.80 -2.29 4.75
N LYS A 2 -21.11 -3.11 5.76
CA LYS A 2 -21.92 -4.33 5.61
C LYS A 2 -23.26 -4.05 4.92
N GLY A 3 -23.60 -4.87 3.92
CA GLY A 3 -24.86 -4.79 3.18
C GLY A 3 -24.88 -3.80 2.00
N ASN A 4 -23.98 -2.81 1.95
CA ASN A 4 -23.90 -1.86 0.85
C ASN A 4 -22.91 -2.33 -0.22
N ARG A 5 -23.41 -3.15 -1.16
CA ARG A 5 -22.61 -3.71 -2.27
C ARG A 5 -22.05 -2.62 -3.20
N SER A 6 -22.82 -1.56 -3.43
CA SER A 6 -22.38 -0.44 -4.27
C SER A 6 -21.14 0.22 -3.68
N LEU A 7 -21.16 0.52 -2.38
CA LEU A 7 -20.01 1.09 -1.68
C LEU A 7 -18.79 0.16 -1.74
N LEU A 8 -18.97 -1.14 -1.53
CA LEU A 8 -17.87 -2.11 -1.64
C LEU A 8 -17.25 -2.09 -3.05
N LEU A 9 -18.07 -2.14 -4.10
CA LEU A 9 -17.57 -2.13 -5.49
C LEU A 9 -16.82 -0.84 -5.80
N TRP A 10 -17.33 0.31 -5.35
CA TRP A 10 -16.65 1.58 -5.49
C TRP A 10 -15.32 1.61 -4.75
N SER A 11 -15.25 1.10 -3.52
CA SER A 11 -14.00 1.03 -2.74
C SER A 11 -12.98 0.07 -3.36
N LEU A 12 -13.42 -1.09 -3.90
CA LEU A 12 -12.52 -2.02 -4.59
C LEU A 12 -11.93 -1.39 -5.85
N TYR A 13 -12.75 -0.63 -6.60
CA TYR A 13 -12.26 0.09 -7.77
C TYR A 13 -11.29 1.21 -7.38
N SER A 14 -11.70 2.13 -6.49
CA SER A 14 -10.88 3.30 -6.16
C SER A 14 -9.68 2.97 -5.27
N VAL A 15 -9.92 2.43 -4.07
CA VAL A 15 -8.88 2.17 -3.06
C VAL A 15 -8.13 0.86 -3.34
N GLY A 16 -8.86 -0.18 -3.79
CA GLY A 16 -8.25 -1.46 -4.14
C GLY A 16 -7.33 -1.33 -5.36
N LEU A 17 -7.89 -0.95 -6.50
CA LEU A 17 -7.19 -0.95 -7.78
C LEU A 17 -6.45 0.36 -8.05
N ILE A 18 -7.15 1.50 -8.12
CA ILE A 18 -6.55 2.76 -8.58
C ILE A 18 -5.47 3.25 -7.62
N THR A 19 -5.75 3.32 -6.31
CA THR A 19 -4.77 3.75 -5.31
C THR A 19 -3.55 2.84 -5.31
N GLY A 20 -3.74 1.51 -5.33
CA GLY A 20 -2.62 0.56 -5.37
C GLY A 20 -1.69 0.79 -6.56
N ILE A 21 -2.25 1.03 -7.76
CA ILE A 21 -1.44 1.34 -8.95
C ILE A 21 -0.69 2.66 -8.77
N VAL A 22 -1.39 3.73 -8.39
CA VAL A 22 -0.83 5.08 -8.28
C VAL A 22 0.29 5.12 -7.24
N GLU A 23 0.08 4.51 -6.08
CA GLU A 23 1.07 4.46 -5.02
C GLU A 23 2.32 3.68 -5.43
N GLU A 24 2.18 2.51 -6.07
CA GLU A 24 3.34 1.78 -6.56
C GLU A 24 4.12 2.57 -7.62
N VAL A 25 3.44 3.19 -8.57
CA VAL A 25 4.08 4.03 -9.60
C VAL A 25 4.85 5.18 -8.95
N PHE A 26 4.26 5.86 -7.96
CA PHE A 26 4.91 6.96 -7.27
C PHE A 26 6.08 6.50 -6.38
N PHE A 27 5.85 5.56 -5.46
CA PHE A 27 6.86 5.16 -4.50
C PHE A 27 7.98 4.32 -5.12
N ARG A 28 7.67 3.41 -6.05
CA ARG A 28 8.66 2.46 -6.64
C ARG A 28 9.15 2.95 -7.99
N GLY A 29 8.21 3.30 -8.86
CA GLY A 29 8.50 3.76 -10.22
C GLY A 29 9.23 5.11 -10.27
N PHE A 30 8.91 6.02 -9.35
CA PHE A 30 9.51 7.34 -9.26
C PHE A 30 10.49 7.45 -8.09
N CYS A 31 10.03 7.45 -6.84
CA CYS A 31 10.87 7.76 -5.67
C CYS A 31 12.05 6.78 -5.49
N LEU A 32 11.78 5.49 -5.34
CA LEU A 32 12.83 4.47 -5.13
C LEU A 32 13.79 4.41 -6.33
N ARG A 33 13.27 4.56 -7.55
CA ARG A 33 14.08 4.57 -8.77
C ARG A 33 15.12 5.69 -8.79
N GLN A 34 14.85 6.86 -8.19
CA GLN A 34 15.85 7.92 -8.05
C GLN A 34 17.04 7.49 -7.17
N PHE A 35 16.78 6.70 -6.12
CA PHE A 35 17.84 6.15 -5.28
C PHE A 35 18.62 5.05 -5.99
N GLN A 36 17.93 4.17 -6.74
CA GLN A 36 18.60 3.14 -7.55
C GLN A 36 19.56 3.76 -8.59
N GLY A 37 19.17 4.87 -9.23
CA GLY A 37 20.02 5.59 -10.18
C GLY A 37 21.33 6.13 -9.57
N ARG A 38 21.45 6.13 -8.24
CA ARG A 38 22.64 6.55 -7.49
C ARG A 38 23.34 5.41 -6.75
N GLY A 39 22.91 4.15 -6.94
CA GLY A 39 23.43 2.99 -6.20
C GLY A 39 23.06 2.99 -4.72
N LEU A 40 21.93 3.61 -4.36
CA LEU A 40 21.44 3.75 -2.98
C LEU A 40 20.14 2.96 -2.76
N GLU A 41 20.04 1.75 -3.30
CA GLU A 41 18.79 0.97 -3.30
C GLU A 41 18.29 0.69 -1.88
N ILE A 42 19.19 0.29 -0.97
CA ILE A 42 18.82 -0.05 0.41
C ILE A 42 18.41 1.20 1.21
N PRO A 43 19.19 2.31 1.23
CA PRO A 43 18.74 3.56 1.85
C PRO A 43 17.43 4.07 1.25
N GLY A 44 17.28 3.99 -0.07
CA GLY A 44 16.06 4.39 -0.78
C GLY A 44 14.85 3.54 -0.39
N LEU A 45 15.02 2.23 -0.24
CA LEU A 45 13.98 1.32 0.21
C LEU A 45 13.52 1.69 1.62
N LEU A 46 14.46 1.87 2.56
CA LEU A 46 14.13 2.22 3.95
C LEU A 46 13.41 3.57 4.02
N PHE A 47 13.95 4.58 3.33
CA PHE A 47 13.37 5.91 3.29
C PHE A 47 11.95 5.91 2.71
N THR A 48 11.77 5.34 1.51
CA THR A 48 10.45 5.33 0.85
C THR A 48 9.43 4.50 1.61
N SER A 49 9.85 3.44 2.31
CA SER A 49 8.97 2.64 3.17
C SER A 49 8.51 3.38 4.41
N ILE A 50 9.41 4.09 5.10
CA ILE A 50 9.06 4.92 6.25
C ILE A 50 8.09 6.03 5.85
N VAL A 51 8.38 6.74 4.74
CA VAL A 51 7.50 7.78 4.23
C VAL A 51 6.13 7.19 3.85
N PHE A 52 6.09 6.02 3.21
CA PHE A 52 4.86 5.32 2.89
C PHE A 52 4.00 5.06 4.15
N GLY A 53 4.60 4.58 5.24
CA GLY A 53 3.86 4.40 6.49
C GLY A 53 3.38 5.73 7.08
N LEU A 54 4.23 6.75 7.10
CA LEU A 54 3.91 8.05 7.71
C LEU A 54 2.77 8.78 7.01
N VAL A 55 2.66 8.72 5.68
CA VAL A 55 1.55 9.38 4.95
C VAL A 55 0.19 8.76 5.27
N HIS A 56 0.16 7.55 5.82
CA HIS A 56 -1.06 6.87 6.28
C HIS A 56 -1.40 7.14 7.75
N TYR A 57 -0.56 7.87 8.48
CA TYR A 57 -0.89 8.28 9.83
C TYR A 57 -1.99 9.34 9.80
N SER A 58 -3.08 9.07 10.50
CA SER A 58 -4.09 10.07 10.83
C SER A 58 -4.12 10.30 12.34
N GLY A 59 -4.51 11.49 12.79
CA GLY A 59 -4.67 11.77 14.23
C GLY A 59 -5.71 10.89 14.95
N GLN A 60 -6.48 10.10 14.21
CA GLN A 60 -7.49 9.16 14.72
C GLN A 60 -6.98 7.71 14.78
N THR A 61 -5.85 7.41 14.14
CA THR A 61 -5.25 6.07 14.10
C THR A 61 -4.14 5.93 15.14
N SER A 62 -3.99 4.72 15.71
CA SER A 62 -2.87 4.41 16.57
C SER A 62 -1.52 4.60 15.85
N VAL A 63 -0.48 4.99 16.60
CA VAL A 63 0.91 5.09 16.11
C VAL A 63 1.42 3.74 15.56
N SER A 64 0.82 2.61 15.95
CA SER A 64 1.16 1.31 15.38
C SER A 64 0.81 1.18 13.88
N VAL A 65 -0.16 1.94 13.38
CA VAL A 65 -0.60 1.91 11.97
C VAL A 65 0.51 2.33 11.01
N PRO A 66 1.12 3.53 11.11
CA PRO A 66 2.20 3.93 10.21
C PRO A 66 3.43 3.01 10.32
N ILE A 67 3.70 2.44 11.50
CA ILE A 67 4.79 1.48 11.67
C ILE A 67 4.52 0.22 10.85
N LEU A 68 3.33 -0.39 11.00
CA LEU A 68 2.94 -1.58 10.26
C LEU A 68 2.95 -1.33 8.75
N LEU A 69 2.40 -0.19 8.31
CA LEU A 69 2.35 0.16 6.89
C LEU A 69 3.75 0.47 6.32
N SER A 70 4.70 0.91 7.15
CA SER A 70 6.10 0.99 6.72
C SER A 70 6.67 -0.38 6.36
N PHE A 71 6.36 -1.43 7.12
CA PHE A 71 6.78 -2.79 6.78
C PHE A 71 6.08 -3.34 5.53
N VAL A 72 4.81 -3.03 5.33
CA VAL A 72 4.07 -3.36 4.10
C VAL A 72 4.70 -2.66 2.90
N GLY A 73 5.00 -1.36 3.04
CA GLY A 73 5.72 -0.59 2.03
C GLY A 73 7.10 -1.19 1.70
N MET A 74 7.84 -1.61 2.72
CA MET A 74 9.12 -2.28 2.54
C MET A 74 8.96 -3.60 1.79
N PHE A 75 7.94 -4.40 2.11
CA PHE A 75 7.65 -5.66 1.42
C PHE A 75 7.41 -5.46 -0.09
N PHE A 76 6.57 -4.51 -0.48
CA PHE A 76 6.34 -4.22 -1.91
C PHE A 76 7.59 -3.65 -2.60
N GLY A 77 8.38 -2.83 -1.89
CA GLY A 77 9.65 -2.31 -2.39
C GLY A 77 10.69 -3.40 -2.62
N LEU A 78 10.80 -4.37 -1.71
CA LEU A 78 11.68 -5.55 -1.87
C LEU A 78 11.28 -6.39 -3.08
N PHE A 79 9.97 -6.58 -3.31
CA PHE A 79 9.47 -7.27 -4.49
C PHE A 79 9.92 -6.57 -5.79
N TYR A 80 9.82 -5.25 -5.84
CA TYR A 80 10.26 -4.46 -6.98
C TYR A 80 11.78 -4.55 -7.17
N LEU A 81 12.59 -4.39 -6.11
CA LEU A 81 14.05 -4.48 -6.20
C LEU A 81 14.52 -5.86 -6.65
N LYS A 82 13.86 -6.93 -6.21
CA LYS A 82 14.23 -8.31 -6.55
C LYS A 82 13.83 -8.69 -7.98
N THR A 83 12.69 -8.19 -8.46
CA THR A 83 12.13 -8.60 -9.77
C THR A 83 12.45 -7.62 -10.89
N GLY A 84 12.75 -6.36 -10.57
CA GLY A 84 12.87 -5.27 -11.54
C GLY A 84 11.55 -4.92 -12.25
N ASN A 85 10.42 -5.50 -11.83
CA ASN A 85 9.13 -5.36 -12.51
C ASN A 85 8.06 -4.87 -11.53
N ILE A 86 7.54 -3.67 -11.80
CA ILE A 86 6.56 -2.98 -10.96
C ILE A 86 5.20 -3.69 -10.89
N TRP A 87 4.86 -4.49 -11.90
CA TRP A 87 3.57 -5.18 -11.96
C TRP A 87 3.41 -6.21 -10.83
N TYR A 88 4.49 -6.80 -10.34
CA TYR A 88 4.42 -7.69 -9.18
C TYR A 88 4.07 -6.94 -7.89
N SER A 89 4.69 -5.78 -7.66
CA SER A 89 4.36 -4.93 -6.51
C SER A 89 2.93 -4.38 -6.62
N ILE A 90 2.50 -3.95 -7.81
CA ILE A 90 1.12 -3.51 -8.07
C ILE A 90 0.14 -4.64 -7.75
N SER A 91 0.38 -5.84 -8.27
CA SER A 91 -0.52 -6.97 -8.04
C SER A 91 -0.62 -7.34 -6.57
N ALA A 92 0.51 -7.34 -5.85
CA ALA A 92 0.55 -7.59 -4.41
C ALA A 92 -0.21 -6.52 -3.62
N HIS A 93 -0.02 -5.24 -3.96
CA HIS A 93 -0.68 -4.12 -3.28
C HIS A 93 -2.18 -4.08 -3.55
N VAL A 94 -2.60 -4.20 -4.82
CA VAL A 94 -4.02 -4.28 -5.18
C VAL A 94 -4.71 -5.44 -4.47
N SER A 95 -4.03 -6.60 -4.38
CA SER A 95 -4.53 -7.76 -3.63
C SER A 95 -4.66 -7.46 -2.14
N TYR A 96 -3.64 -6.85 -1.52
CA TYR A 96 -3.66 -6.47 -0.12
C TYR A 96 -4.83 -5.52 0.20
N ASN A 97 -4.98 -4.44 -0.56
CA ASN A 97 -6.05 -3.46 -0.37
C ASN A 97 -7.44 -4.11 -0.56
N SER A 98 -7.59 -4.92 -1.60
CA SER A 98 -8.87 -5.60 -1.88
C SER A 98 -9.24 -6.58 -0.77
N ILE A 99 -8.29 -7.37 -0.27
CA ILE A 99 -8.50 -8.30 0.85
C ILE A 99 -8.89 -7.53 2.11
N MET A 100 -8.20 -6.43 2.44
CA MET A 100 -8.51 -5.62 3.62
C MET A 100 -9.90 -4.98 3.53
N LEU A 101 -10.30 -4.49 2.35
CA LEU A 101 -11.66 -3.96 2.11
C LEU A 101 -12.73 -5.05 2.25
N LEU A 102 -12.48 -6.26 1.76
CA LEU A 102 -13.40 -7.39 1.93
C LEU A 102 -13.54 -7.79 3.41
N ILE A 103 -12.43 -7.85 4.15
CA ILE A 103 -12.44 -8.10 5.59
C ILE A 103 -13.24 -7.00 6.30
N ALA A 104 -13.01 -5.73 5.96
CA ALA A 104 -13.74 -4.60 6.53
C ALA A 104 -15.24 -4.64 6.20
N TYR A 105 -15.62 -5.10 5.01
CA TYR A 105 -17.01 -5.27 4.63
C TYR A 105 -17.71 -6.39 5.43
N ILE A 106 -17.02 -7.51 5.67
CA ILE A 106 -17.54 -8.66 6.43
C ILE A 106 -17.64 -8.32 7.92
N LYS A 107 -16.54 -7.83 8.51
CA LYS A 107 -16.44 -7.51 9.95
C LYS A 107 -17.15 -6.22 10.33
N GLY A 108 -17.32 -5.27 9.41
CA GLY A 108 -17.97 -3.99 9.64
C GLY A 108 -19.46 -4.05 9.96
N GLY A 109 -20.00 -5.21 10.34
CA GLY A 109 -21.25 -5.28 11.09
C GLY A 109 -21.24 -6.39 12.14
N GLU A 110 -20.09 -6.62 12.77
CA GLU A 110 -19.93 -7.22 14.09
C GLU A 110 -19.59 -6.16 15.15
N ILE A 111 -19.35 -4.91 14.74
CA ILE A 111 -18.96 -3.76 15.59
C ILE A 111 -20.04 -2.68 15.49
N GLN A 112 -21.27 -3.01 15.86
CA GLN A 112 -22.32 -2.06 16.21
C GLN A 112 -22.76 -2.32 17.64
#